data_AF-A0AAJ3PQW7-F1
#
_entry.id   AF-A0AAJ3PQW7-F1
#
_cell.length_a   1.000
_cell.length_b   1.000
_cell.length_c   1.000
_cell.angle_alpha   90.00
_cell.angle_beta   90.00
_cell.angle_gamma   90.00
#
_symmetry.space_group_name_H-M   'P 1'
#
loop_
_entity.id
_entity.type
_entity.pdbx_description
1 polymer ?
#
loop_
_entity_poly.entity_id
_entity_poly.type
_entity_poly.pdbx_seq_one_letter_code
_entity_poly.pdbx_strand_id
1 'polypeptide(L)'
;GISRLRDLTPAGEDLRQRPQKITARGPGHMVHLDVKKIGRIPEGGGWRAHGRDSENARAAKRGPGRRVGYTYLHSAIDGFTRLAYTEALE
;
A
#
# COMPACT_ATOMS: atom_id res chain seq x y z
N GLY A 1 17.32 -1.65 2.89
CA GLY A 1 16.36 -2.46 2.10
C GLY A 1 17.06 -3.69 1.59
N ILE A 2 16.34 -4.66 1.01
CA ILE A 2 16.88 -5.99 0.62
C ILE A 2 18.13 -5.90 -0.27
N SER A 3 18.33 -4.79 -1.00
CA SER A 3 19.57 -4.52 -1.75
C SER A 3 20.85 -4.54 -0.88
N ARG A 4 20.76 -4.30 0.42
CA ARG A 4 21.87 -4.41 1.39
C ARG A 4 21.66 -5.59 2.34
N LEU A 5 21.38 -6.76 1.79
CA LEU A 5 21.09 -7.97 2.58
C LEU A 5 22.21 -8.30 3.58
N ARG A 6 23.48 -8.09 3.22
CA ARG A 6 24.64 -8.28 4.11
C ARG A 6 24.62 -7.40 5.37
N ASP A 7 23.97 -6.23 5.31
CA ASP A 7 23.87 -5.33 6.47
C ASP A 7 22.82 -5.86 7.48
N LEU A 8 22.03 -6.86 7.08
CA LEU A 8 20.99 -7.50 7.90
C LEU A 8 21.43 -8.88 8.41
N THR A 9 22.59 -9.39 7.98
CA THR A 9 23.09 -10.70 8.40
C THR A 9 24.00 -10.55 9.61
N PRO A 10 23.97 -11.49 10.58
CA PRO A 10 24.74 -11.36 11.82
C PRO A 10 26.25 -11.22 11.62
N ALA A 11 26.82 -11.82 10.56
CA ALA A 11 28.26 -11.81 10.29
C ALA A 11 28.64 -11.09 8.99
N GLY A 12 27.72 -10.38 8.34
CA GLY A 12 27.99 -9.66 7.10
C GLY A 12 28.09 -10.55 5.85
N GLU A 13 27.68 -11.81 5.95
CA GLU A 13 27.70 -12.75 4.85
C GLU A 13 26.70 -12.38 3.73
N ASP A 14 27.05 -12.65 2.48
CA ASP A 14 26.17 -12.42 1.35
C ASP A 14 25.22 -13.61 1.16
N LEU A 15 23.97 -13.48 1.63
CA LEU A 15 22.93 -14.50 1.51
C LEU A 15 22.10 -14.38 0.20
N ARG A 16 22.57 -13.63 -0.81
CA ARG A 16 21.81 -13.48 -2.06
C ARG A 16 21.76 -14.82 -2.81
N GLN A 17 20.54 -15.28 -3.06
CA GLN A 17 20.27 -16.42 -3.93
C GLN A 17 19.70 -15.93 -5.27
N ARG A 18 19.86 -16.75 -6.32
CA ARG A 18 19.16 -16.49 -7.59
C ARG A 18 17.65 -16.47 -7.33
N PRO A 19 16.89 -15.47 -7.81
CA PRO A 19 15.45 -15.43 -7.63
C PRO A 19 14.81 -16.74 -8.08
N GLN A 20 14.04 -17.36 -7.19
CA GLN A 20 13.26 -18.56 -7.49
C GLN A 20 11.78 -18.21 -7.59
N LYS A 21 11.03 -18.99 -8.36
CA LYS A 21 9.59 -18.85 -8.41
C LYS A 21 8.96 -19.34 -7.11
N ILE A 22 8.32 -18.44 -6.37
CA ILE A 22 7.48 -18.81 -5.24
C ILE A 22 6.17 -19.38 -5.79
N THR A 23 5.84 -20.62 -5.42
CA THR A 23 4.66 -21.33 -5.93
C THR A 23 3.79 -21.78 -4.77
N ALA A 24 2.58 -21.24 -4.69
CA ALA A 24 1.56 -21.76 -3.79
C ALA A 24 0.99 -23.06 -4.36
N ARG A 25 0.93 -24.11 -3.54
CA ARG A 25 0.54 -25.48 -3.92
C ARG A 25 -0.89 -25.86 -3.53
N GLY A 26 -1.57 -25.03 -2.75
CA GLY A 26 -2.95 -25.24 -2.30
C GLY A 26 -3.45 -24.02 -1.51
N PRO A 27 -4.76 -23.96 -1.22
CA PRO A 27 -5.35 -22.87 -0.44
C PRO A 27 -4.64 -22.69 0.92
N GLY A 28 -4.32 -21.46 1.31
CA GLY A 28 -3.67 -21.13 2.58
C GLY A 28 -2.15 -21.36 2.61
N HIS A 29 -1.54 -21.91 1.56
CA HIS A 29 -0.09 -22.20 1.55
C HIS A 29 0.76 -20.92 1.53
N MET A 30 0.28 -19.83 0.92
CA MET A 30 1.01 -18.57 0.89
C MET A 30 0.01 -17.43 0.99
N VAL A 31 0.30 -16.41 1.78
CA VAL A 31 -0.49 -15.18 1.83
C VAL A 31 0.41 -14.00 1.48
N HIS A 32 -0.01 -13.20 0.51
CA HIS A 32 0.59 -11.91 0.22
C HIS A 32 -0.09 -10.85 1.07
N LEU A 33 0.70 -10.19 1.92
CA LEU A 33 0.26 -9.08 2.75
C LEU A 33 0.82 -7.78 2.18
N ASP A 34 -0.05 -6.78 2.03
CA ASP A 34 0.34 -5.42 1.65
C ASP A 34 -0.38 -4.41 2.55
N VAL A 35 0.31 -3.31 2.85
CA VAL A 35 -0.29 -2.15 3.51
C VAL A 35 -0.11 -0.96 2.60
N LYS A 36 -1.22 -0.47 2.06
CA LYS A 36 -1.21 0.64 1.12
C LYS A 36 -1.73 1.92 1.75
N LYS A 37 -0.84 2.90 1.86
CA LYS A 37 -1.20 4.28 2.24
C LYS A 37 -1.87 4.99 1.06
N ILE A 38 -3.12 5.42 1.23
CA ILE A 38 -3.92 6.11 0.23
C ILE A 38 -4.40 7.45 0.79
N GLY A 39 -4.33 8.51 -0.01
CA GLY A 39 -4.91 9.81 0.38
C GLY A 39 -6.43 9.71 0.44
N ARG A 40 -7.07 10.19 1.52
CA ARG A 40 -8.53 10.17 1.59
C ARG A 40 -9.11 11.11 0.52
N ILE A 41 -10.37 10.89 0.16
CA ILE A 41 -11.10 11.78 -0.73
C ILE A 41 -11.71 12.90 0.14
N PRO A 42 -11.52 14.19 -0.20
CA PRO A 42 -12.16 15.27 0.53
C PRO A 42 -13.68 15.20 0.41
N GLU A 43 -14.39 15.65 1.45
CA GLU A 43 -15.84 15.88 1.37
C GLU A 43 -16.16 16.83 0.21
N GLY A 44 -17.14 16.49 -0.63
CA GLY A 44 -17.46 17.22 -1.87
C GLY A 44 -16.54 16.93 -3.06
N GLY A 45 -15.44 16.17 -2.86
CA GLY A 45 -14.51 15.79 -3.92
C GLY A 45 -13.32 16.73 -4.07
N GLY A 46 -12.40 16.35 -4.97
CA GLY A 46 -11.19 17.12 -5.27
C GLY A 46 -11.18 17.68 -6.68
N TRP A 47 -9.98 17.96 -7.20
CA TRP A 47 -9.79 18.44 -8.58
C TRP A 47 -10.44 17.55 -9.66
N ARG A 48 -10.66 16.25 -9.38
CA ARG A 48 -11.39 15.36 -10.29
C ARG A 48 -12.88 15.73 -10.40
N ALA A 49 -13.48 16.25 -9.33
CA ALA A 49 -14.88 16.69 -9.31
C ALA A 49 -15.05 18.13 -9.79
N HIS A 50 -14.10 19.02 -9.45
CA HIS A 50 -14.23 20.47 -9.69
C HIS A 50 -13.35 21.03 -10.81
N GLY A 51 -12.65 20.16 -11.55
CA GLY A 51 -11.62 20.59 -12.50
C GLY A 51 -10.28 20.90 -11.83
N ARG A 52 -9.20 20.82 -12.61
CA ARG A 52 -7.85 21.17 -12.13
C ARG A 52 -7.78 22.67 -11.91
N ASP A 53 -7.11 23.08 -10.83
CA ASP A 53 -6.86 24.49 -10.48
C ASP A 53 -8.08 25.37 -10.16
N SER A 54 -9.29 24.83 -10.11
CA SER A 54 -10.45 25.58 -9.64
C SER A 54 -10.32 25.98 -8.17
N GLU A 55 -10.99 27.06 -7.80
CA GLU A 55 -11.05 27.54 -6.42
C GLU A 55 -11.54 26.43 -5.47
N ASN A 56 -12.61 25.74 -5.85
CA ASN A 56 -13.17 24.61 -5.10
C ASN A 56 -12.15 23.46 -4.92
N ALA A 57 -11.39 23.11 -5.96
CA ALA A 57 -10.36 22.07 -5.87
C ALA A 57 -9.19 22.46 -4.95
N ARG A 58 -8.81 23.74 -4.93
CA ARG A 58 -7.76 24.28 -4.06
C ARG A 58 -8.24 24.32 -2.61
N ALA A 59 -9.46 24.79 -2.37
CA ALA A 59 -10.10 24.80 -1.06
C ALA A 59 -10.20 23.39 -0.45
N ALA A 60 -10.57 22.38 -1.24
CA ALA A 60 -10.66 20.98 -0.82
C ALA A 60 -9.33 20.35 -0.33
N LYS A 61 -8.18 20.93 -0.70
CA LYS A 61 -6.85 20.43 -0.29
C LYS A 61 -6.11 21.31 0.73
N ARG A 62 -6.40 22.61 0.76
CA ARG A 62 -5.57 23.62 1.45
C ARG A 62 -6.36 24.55 2.38
N GLY A 63 -7.67 24.35 2.54
CA GLY A 63 -8.48 25.17 3.44
C GLY A 63 -8.08 25.03 4.92
N PRO A 64 -8.35 26.04 5.76
CA PRO A 64 -8.14 25.95 7.22
C PRO A 64 -8.86 24.73 7.80
N GLY A 65 -8.14 23.89 8.57
CA GLY A 65 -8.69 22.66 9.15
C GLY A 65 -8.92 21.49 8.17
N ARG A 66 -8.58 21.64 6.88
CA ARG A 66 -8.77 20.59 5.85
C ARG A 66 -7.46 19.89 5.49
N ARG A 67 -6.92 19.11 6.42
CA ARG A 67 -5.99 18.01 6.08
C ARG A 67 -6.81 16.74 5.89
N VAL A 68 -7.07 16.41 4.63
CA VAL A 68 -7.86 15.24 4.21
C VAL A 68 -7.26 13.92 4.74
N GLY A 69 -5.96 13.91 5.06
CA GLY A 69 -5.30 12.80 5.72
C GLY A 69 -5.10 11.60 4.79
N TYR A 70 -4.74 10.48 5.40
CA TYR A 70 -4.51 9.21 4.70
C TYR A 70 -5.37 8.12 5.35
N THR A 71 -5.69 7.09 4.57
CA THR A 71 -6.15 5.80 5.08
C THR A 71 -5.12 4.74 4.71
N TYR A 72 -5.09 3.65 5.47
CA TYR A 72 -4.16 2.54 5.29
C TYR A 72 -4.98 1.28 5.03
N LEU A 73 -4.92 0.82 3.78
CA LEU A 73 -5.59 -0.40 3.37
C LEU A 73 -4.68 -1.58 3.68
N HIS A 74 -5.14 -2.46 4.55
CA HIS A 74 -4.49 -3.73 4.87
C HIS A 74 -5.10 -4.79 3.97
N SER A 75 -4.30 -5.36 3.10
CA SER A 75 -4.74 -6.36 2.13
C SER A 75 -4.06 -7.69 2.40
N ALA A 76 -4.84 -8.76 2.41
CA ALA A 76 -4.36 -10.13 2.47
C ALA A 76 -4.88 -10.92 1.27
N ILE A 77 -3.98 -11.53 0.52
CA ILE A 77 -4.31 -12.27 -0.71
C ILE A 77 -3.74 -13.67 -0.62
N ASP A 78 -4.61 -14.68 -0.71
CA ASP A 78 -4.17 -16.06 -0.81
C ASP A 78 -3.47 -16.31 -2.15
N GLY A 79 -2.28 -16.89 -2.07
CA GLY A 79 -1.36 -17.09 -3.19
C GLY A 79 -1.80 -18.18 -4.17
N PHE A 80 -2.72 -19.05 -3.77
CA PHE A 80 -3.23 -20.14 -4.60
C PHE A 80 -4.60 -19.81 -5.19
N THR A 81 -5.60 -19.58 -4.34
CA THR A 81 -6.99 -19.31 -4.70
C THR A 81 -7.21 -17.90 -5.26
N ARG A 82 -6.28 -16.98 -4.99
CA ARG A 82 -6.42 -15.54 -5.29
C ARG A 82 -7.55 -14.85 -4.53
N LEU A 83 -8.12 -15.49 -3.50
CA LEU A 83 -9.05 -14.83 -2.59
C LEU A 83 -8.36 -13.62 -1.94
N ALA A 84 -9.01 -12.48 -1.96
CA ALA A 84 -8.50 -11.23 -1.44
C ALA A 84 -9.43 -10.67 -0.36
N TYR A 85 -8.84 -10.29 0.76
CA TYR A 85 -9.48 -9.54 1.84
C TYR A 85 -8.79 -8.19 1.95
N THR A 86 -9.55 -7.12 2.19
CA THR A 86 -8.99 -5.79 2.41
C THR A 86 -9.84 -5.01 3.39
N GLU A 87 -9.20 -4.39 4.36
CA GLU A 87 -9.83 -3.54 5.36
C GLU A 87 -9.04 -2.25 5.57
N ALA A 88 -9.77 -1.19 5.94
CA ALA A 88 -9.18 0.03 6.45
C ALA A 88 -9.16 -0.05 7.97
N LEU A 89 -7.99 -0.33 8.55
CA LEU A 89 -7.79 -0.28 10.00
C LEU A 89 -7.47 1.16 10.39
N GLU A 90 -8.32 1.77 11.20
CA GLU A 90 -8.09 3.10 11.81
C GLU A 90 -7.38 3.00 13.16
#